data_AF-A0A366EDN3-F1
#
_entry.id   AF-A0A366EDN3-F1
#
_cell.length_a   1.000
_cell.length_b   1.000
_cell.length_c   1.000
_cell.angle_alpha   90.00
_cell.angle_beta   90.00
_cell.angle_gamma   90.00
#
_symmetry.space_group_name_H-M   'P 1'
#
loop_
_entity.id
_entity.type
_entity.pdbx_description
1 polymer ?
#
loop_
_entity_poly.entity_id
_entity_poly.type
_entity_poly.pdbx_seq_one_letter_code
_entity_poly.pdbx_strand_id
1 'polypeptide(L)'
;METYSVEQASRNALNWCENNKGWARICDIENVDSLYKNWAELSEKEKSYWVKQFGQYDAESAWIEFGKSPCKVPYGFITGKGDFYRNILDVPLHHNLMTVYKVS
;
A
#
# COMPACT_ATOMS: atom_id res chain seq x y z
N MET A 1 -14.30 -23.33 7.58
CA MET A 1 -13.66 -22.00 7.47
C MET A 1 -12.32 -22.23 6.81
N GLU A 2 -12.07 -21.60 5.67
CA GLU A 2 -10.80 -21.73 4.96
C GLU A 2 -9.80 -20.77 5.61
N THR A 3 -8.64 -21.27 6.02
CA THR A 3 -7.59 -20.48 6.67
C THR A 3 -6.24 -20.86 6.09
N TYR A 4 -5.36 -19.88 5.94
CA TYR A 4 -4.01 -20.07 5.44
C TYR A 4 -3.01 -19.42 6.39
N SER A 5 -1.78 -19.92 6.45
CA SER A 5 -0.72 -19.32 7.25
C SER A 5 -0.14 -18.06 6.58
N VAL A 6 0.59 -17.26 7.35
CA VAL A 6 1.31 -16.08 6.83
C VAL A 6 2.37 -16.49 5.81
N GLU A 7 3.04 -17.63 6.03
CA GLU A 7 4.05 -18.19 5.13
C GLU A 7 3.43 -18.61 3.79
N GLN A 8 2.22 -19.18 3.81
CA GLN A 8 1.49 -19.50 2.58
C GLN A 8 1.17 -18.24 1.78
N ALA A 9 0.67 -17.18 2.43
CA ALA A 9 0.40 -15.90 1.77
C ALA A 9 1.69 -15.27 1.20
N SER A 10 2.77 -15.26 1.97
CA SER A 10 4.06 -14.72 1.56
C SER A 10 4.66 -15.46 0.36
N ARG A 11 4.64 -16.80 0.38
CA ARG A 11 5.14 -17.65 -0.72
C ARG A 11 4.27 -17.51 -1.97
N ASN A 12 2.96 -17.53 -1.82
CA ASN A 12 2.06 -17.42 -2.97
C ASN A 12 2.13 -16.02 -3.61
N ALA A 13 2.34 -14.97 -2.81
CA ALA A 13 2.59 -13.63 -3.31
C ALA A 13 3.91 -13.56 -4.10
N LEU A 14 4.97 -14.23 -3.63
CA LEU A 14 6.24 -14.30 -4.36
C LEU A 14 6.04 -14.98 -5.72
N ASN A 15 5.43 -16.17 -5.72
CA ASN A 15 5.10 -16.90 -6.94
C ASN A 15 4.23 -16.09 -7.90
N TRP A 16 3.27 -15.31 -7.37
CA TRP A 16 2.43 -14.44 -8.19
C TRP A 16 3.25 -13.31 -8.83
N CYS A 17 4.12 -12.63 -8.06
CA CYS A 17 4.99 -11.56 -8.56
C CYS A 17 5.98 -12.06 -9.63
N GLU A 18 6.54 -13.26 -9.48
CA GLU A 18 7.40 -13.89 -10.51
C GLU A 18 6.69 -14.06 -11.86
N ASN A 19 5.39 -14.32 -11.83
CA ASN A 19 4.54 -14.44 -13.02
C ASN A 19 3.96 -13.08 -13.50
N ASN A 20 4.06 -12.02 -12.69
CA ASN A 20 3.52 -10.70 -12.97
C ASN A 20 4.62 -9.64 -12.90
N LYS A 21 5.39 -9.55 -13.99
CA LYS A 21 6.56 -8.66 -14.07
C LYS A 21 6.25 -7.21 -13.68
N GLY A 22 7.17 -6.64 -12.92
CA GLY A 22 7.08 -5.28 -12.36
C GLY A 22 6.11 -5.15 -11.20
N TRP A 23 5.69 -6.26 -10.59
CA TRP A 23 5.08 -6.29 -9.26
C TRP A 23 6.06 -6.86 -8.24
N ALA A 24 5.99 -6.37 -7.01
CA ALA A 24 6.79 -6.84 -5.89
C ALA A 24 5.95 -6.91 -4.61
N ARG A 25 6.30 -7.84 -3.70
CA ARG A 25 5.72 -7.85 -2.35
C ARG A 25 6.21 -6.64 -1.58
N ILE A 26 5.42 -6.14 -0.64
CA ILE A 26 5.83 -5.01 0.21
C ILE A 26 7.19 -5.24 0.89
N CYS A 27 7.48 -6.47 1.31
CA CYS A 27 8.72 -6.83 1.98
C CYS A 27 9.96 -6.86 1.06
N ASP A 28 9.76 -6.87 -0.26
CA ASP A 28 10.85 -6.91 -1.25
C ASP A 28 11.17 -5.53 -1.83
N ILE A 29 10.50 -4.47 -1.37
CA ILE A 29 10.67 -3.11 -1.87
C ILE A 29 11.60 -2.36 -0.91
N GLU A 30 12.79 -1.96 -1.39
CA GLU A 30 13.81 -1.30 -0.56
C GLU A 30 13.32 0.05 -0.01
N ASN A 31 12.66 0.86 -0.84
CA ASN A 31 12.14 2.17 -0.46
C ASN A 31 10.61 2.19 -0.55
N VAL A 32 9.95 1.68 0.49
CA VAL A 32 8.48 1.64 0.57
C VAL A 32 7.86 3.04 0.57
N ASP A 33 8.54 4.03 1.14
CA ASP A 33 8.04 5.42 1.18
C ASP A 33 7.88 6.01 -0.22
N SER A 34 8.73 5.59 -1.16
CA SER A 34 8.62 6.00 -2.57
C SER A 34 7.32 5.57 -3.26
N LEU A 35 6.58 4.60 -2.70
CA LEU A 35 5.28 4.14 -3.20
C LEU A 35 4.14 5.11 -2.85
N TYR A 36 4.38 6.04 -1.93
CA TYR A 36 3.41 7.00 -1.44
C TYR A 36 3.75 8.41 -1.91
N LYS A 37 2.76 9.28 -1.93
CA LYS A 37 2.99 10.70 -2.19
C LYS A 37 3.81 11.30 -1.04
N ASN A 38 4.71 12.21 -1.34
CA ASN A 38 5.22 13.14 -0.34
C ASN A 38 4.39 14.44 -0.33
N TRP A 39 4.68 15.34 0.61
CA TRP A 39 3.98 16.62 0.72
C TRP A 39 4.03 17.44 -0.59
N ALA A 40 5.18 17.46 -1.28
CA ALA A 40 5.33 18.18 -2.54
C ALA A 40 4.45 17.60 -3.67
N GLU A 41 4.17 16.30 -3.65
CA GLU A 41 3.31 15.59 -4.61
C GLU A 41 1.80 15.75 -4.30
N LEU A 42 1.43 16.30 -3.14
CA LEU A 42 0.03 16.62 -2.86
C LEU A 42 -0.44 17.81 -3.69
N SER A 43 -1.68 17.74 -4.18
CA SER A 43 -2.37 18.87 -4.79
C SER A 43 -2.65 19.96 -3.75
N GLU A 44 -2.83 21.19 -4.22
CA GLU A 44 -3.21 22.31 -3.34
C GLU A 44 -4.52 22.06 -2.58
N LYS A 45 -5.44 21.28 -3.18
CA LYS A 45 -6.66 20.85 -2.50
C LYS A 45 -6.37 19.91 -1.32
N GLU A 46 -5.49 18.93 -1.51
CA GLU A 46 -5.06 18.00 -0.45
C GLU A 46 -4.34 18.77 0.68
N LYS A 47 -3.48 19.75 0.34
CA LYS A 47 -2.76 20.59 1.32
C LYS A 47 -3.66 21.58 2.07
N SER A 48 -4.72 22.07 1.42
CA SER A 48 -5.55 23.18 1.93
C SER A 48 -6.13 22.94 3.32
N TYR A 49 -6.53 21.70 3.63
CA TYR A 49 -7.04 21.33 4.95
C TYR A 49 -5.97 21.56 6.02
N TRP A 50 -4.76 21.05 5.80
CA TRP A 50 -3.65 21.15 6.74
C TRP A 50 -3.18 22.58 6.93
N VAL A 51 -3.04 23.34 5.84
CA VAL A 51 -2.69 24.77 5.89
C VAL A 51 -3.73 25.57 6.66
N LYS A 52 -5.02 25.26 6.50
CA LYS A 52 -6.10 25.93 7.24
C LYS A 52 -6.09 25.61 8.74
N GLN A 53 -5.73 24.38 9.12
CA GLN A 53 -5.77 23.95 10.52
C GLN A 53 -4.50 24.29 11.30
N PHE A 54 -3.33 24.16 10.67
CA PHE A 54 -2.03 24.25 11.33
C PHE A 54 -1.19 25.44 10.85
N GLY A 55 -1.63 26.17 9.82
CA GLY A 55 -0.86 27.26 9.23
C GLY A 55 0.17 26.79 8.21
N GLN A 56 0.72 27.73 7.42
CA GLN A 56 1.56 27.40 6.26
C GLN A 56 2.88 26.70 6.63
N TYR A 57 3.47 27.03 7.77
CA TYR A 57 4.78 26.53 8.17
C TYR A 57 4.72 25.18 8.90
N ASP A 58 3.60 24.86 9.57
CA ASP A 58 3.45 23.63 10.35
C ASP A 58 2.58 22.57 9.65
N ALA A 59 1.90 22.92 8.55
CA ALA A 59 1.00 22.01 7.83
C ALA A 59 1.67 20.74 7.31
N GLU A 60 2.90 20.84 6.81
CA GLU A 60 3.65 19.68 6.33
C GLU A 60 3.98 18.72 7.49
N SER A 61 4.54 19.24 8.58
CA SER A 61 4.84 18.46 9.78
C SER A 61 3.59 17.79 10.35
N ALA A 62 2.48 18.52 10.43
CA ALA A 62 1.20 17.98 10.88
C ALA A 62 0.66 16.89 9.94
N TRP A 63 0.83 17.02 8.62
CA TRP A 63 0.44 15.98 7.67
C TRP A 63 1.33 14.74 7.75
N ILE A 64 2.64 14.90 7.98
CA ILE A 64 3.56 13.78 8.18
C ILE A 64 3.19 13.01 9.46
N GLU A 65 2.85 13.72 10.54
CA GLU A 65 2.57 13.11 11.84
C GLU A 65 1.16 12.49 11.93
N PHE A 66 0.14 13.19 11.42
CA PHE A 66 -1.27 12.81 11.61
C PHE A 66 -1.97 12.40 10.32
N GLY A 67 -1.37 12.67 9.16
CA GLY A 67 -1.94 12.35 7.87
C GLY A 67 -1.76 10.88 7.50
N LYS A 68 -2.54 10.45 6.51
CA LYS A 68 -2.31 9.18 5.83
C LYS A 68 -1.78 9.49 4.44
N SER A 69 -0.56 9.08 4.15
CA SER A 69 -0.01 9.32 2.83
C SER A 69 -0.73 8.46 1.76
N PRO A 70 -1.25 9.07 0.67
CA PRO A 70 -1.86 8.33 -0.42
C PRO A 70 -0.81 7.48 -1.16
N CYS A 71 -1.11 6.20 -1.39
CA CYS A 71 -0.30 5.39 -2.31
C CYS A 71 -0.49 5.91 -3.75
N LYS A 72 0.60 6.11 -4.50
CA LYS A 72 0.59 6.65 -5.86
C LYS A 72 0.78 5.60 -6.95
N VAL A 73 1.03 4.35 -6.57
CA VAL A 73 1.16 3.22 -7.50
C VAL A 73 0.00 2.23 -7.36
N PRO A 74 -0.34 1.48 -8.42
CA PRO A 74 -1.25 0.35 -8.28
C PRO A 74 -0.76 -0.66 -7.24
N TYR A 75 -1.67 -1.15 -6.40
CA TYR A 75 -1.40 -2.18 -5.41
C TYR A 75 -2.58 -3.14 -5.29
N GLY A 76 -2.37 -4.27 -4.62
CA GLY A 76 -3.41 -5.23 -4.31
C GLY A 76 -2.94 -6.27 -3.29
N PHE A 77 -3.72 -7.32 -3.13
CA PHE A 77 -3.58 -8.29 -2.06
C PHE A 77 -3.57 -9.71 -2.62
N ILE A 78 -2.53 -10.47 -2.31
CA ILE A 78 -2.45 -11.91 -2.60
C ILE A 78 -2.79 -12.67 -1.32
N THR A 79 -3.81 -13.52 -1.38
CA THR A 79 -4.20 -14.34 -0.23
C THR A 79 -3.33 -15.58 -0.10
N GLY A 80 -3.42 -16.27 1.05
CA GLY A 80 -2.81 -17.58 1.25
C GLY A 80 -3.29 -18.66 0.28
N LYS A 81 -4.39 -18.45 -0.44
CA LYS A 81 -4.85 -19.30 -1.55
C LYS A 81 -4.10 -19.04 -2.87
N GLY A 82 -3.50 -17.86 -3.01
CA GLY A 82 -2.84 -17.39 -4.24
C GLY A 82 -3.71 -16.47 -5.12
N ASP A 83 -4.94 -16.19 -4.71
CA ASP A 83 -5.84 -15.29 -5.44
C ASP A 83 -5.46 -13.82 -5.22
N PHE A 84 -5.49 -13.02 -6.30
CA PHE A 84 -5.25 -11.58 -6.30
C PHE A 84 -6.54 -10.78 -6.22
N TYR A 85 -6.54 -9.79 -5.32
CA TYR A 85 -7.64 -8.86 -5.11
C TYR A 85 -7.16 -7.42 -5.19
N ARG A 86 -7.93 -6.56 -5.87
CA ARG A 86 -7.65 -5.12 -5.94
C ARG A 86 -8.17 -4.36 -4.73
N ASN A 87 -9.26 -4.82 -4.14
CA ASN A 87 -9.87 -4.22 -2.97
C ASN A 87 -9.78 -5.19 -1.78
N ILE A 88 -9.38 -4.66 -0.63
CA ILE A 88 -9.28 -5.44 0.61
C ILE A 88 -10.63 -6.00 1.06
N LEU A 89 -11.73 -5.32 0.72
CA LEU A 89 -13.09 -5.75 1.07
C LEU A 89 -13.55 -6.99 0.28
N ASP A 90 -12.88 -7.29 -0.83
CA ASP A 90 -13.16 -8.49 -1.63
C ASP A 90 -12.38 -9.72 -1.13
N VAL A 91 -11.42 -9.54 -0.23
CA VAL A 91 -10.63 -10.62 0.34
C VAL A 91 -11.49 -11.43 1.32
N PRO A 92 -11.56 -12.77 1.18
CA PRO A 92 -12.30 -13.61 2.13
C PRO A 92 -11.86 -13.40 3.58
N LEU A 93 -12.83 -13.32 4.48
CA LEU A 93 -12.56 -13.16 5.91
C LEU A 93 -11.63 -14.27 6.41
N HIS A 94 -10.72 -13.89 7.31
CA HIS A 94 -9.73 -14.77 7.94
C HIS A 94 -8.65 -15.35 7.03
N HIS A 95 -8.59 -14.94 5.75
CA HIS A 95 -7.43 -15.23 4.93
C HIS A 95 -6.27 -14.34 5.36
N ASN A 96 -5.12 -14.95 5.66
CA ASN A 96 -3.85 -14.23 5.64
C ASN A 96 -3.56 -13.78 4.20
N LEU A 97 -2.93 -12.61 4.08
CA LEU A 97 -2.67 -11.96 2.80
C LEU A 97 -1.34 -11.22 2.83
N MET A 98 -0.81 -10.94 1.65
CA MET A 98 0.37 -10.13 1.43
C MET A 98 0.05 -9.02 0.43
N THR A 99 0.43 -7.78 0.76
CA THR A 99 0.26 -6.65 -0.16
C THR A 99 1.37 -6.67 -1.21
N VAL A 100 0.98 -6.44 -2.47
CA VAL A 100 1.89 -6.33 -3.61
C VAL A 100 1.68 -4.98 -4.30
N TYR A 101 2.76 -4.40 -4.82
CA TYR A 101 2.76 -3.09 -5.48
C TYR A 101 3.37 -3.18 -6.86
N LYS A 102 2.87 -2.36 -7.79
CA LYS A 102 3.46 -2.17 -9.12
C LYS A 102 4.65 -1.22 -9.00
N VAL A 103 5.85 -1.71 -9.28
CA VAL A 103 7.13 -1.01 -9.07
C VAL A 103 7.89 -0.69 -10.37
N SER A 104 7.47 -1.24 -11.51
CA SER A 104 8.02 -0.91 -12.84
C SER A 104 7.05 -1.14 -13.99
#